data_AF-A0ABD7WYI3-F1
#
_entry.id   AF-A0ABD7WYI3-F1
#
_cell.length_a   1.000
_cell.length_b   1.000
_cell.length_c   1.000
_cell.angle_alpha   90.00
_cell.angle_beta   90.00
_cell.angle_gamma   90.00
#
_symmetry.space_group_name_H-M   'P 1'
#
loop_
_entity.id
_entity.type
_entity.pdbx_description
1 polymer ?
#
loop_
_entity_poly.entity_id
_entity_poly.type
_entity_poly.pdbx_seq_one_letter_code
_entity_poly.pdbx_strand_id
1 'polypeptide(L)'
;MLIVGLGQMLQTIHHNIEKLSALLKQLVLSSSFKSSYISSNKLQPLIHTSVKKKMKHFPSLVKKYAERIQKEEANIKEKDWREVGAELHTLFLTVSTQPVSLHRITQLNQKIKQLCELSETQAESDSYIQIENASTGRLYASGNIFVLGSGCINTTIHSGVRVKIKRTLRGGEVYAILGADIHRAGSDSGTATFIEVPEGQIICIKTAMKGTTIKVGSKTHTFNETTRQVTAALDTSGHLMLEEVGS
;
A
#
# COMPACT_ATOMS: atom_id res chain seq x y z
N MET A 1 5.14 14.00 -3.63
CA MET A 1 3.75 13.72 -3.19
C MET A 1 2.79 13.42 -4.35
N LEU A 2 2.81 14.22 -5.42
CA LEU A 2 1.91 14.08 -6.57
C LEU A 2 2.08 12.75 -7.33
N ILE A 3 3.33 12.40 -7.69
CA ILE A 3 3.65 11.14 -8.40
C ILE A 3 3.34 9.90 -7.53
N VAL A 4 3.62 9.94 -6.23
CA VAL A 4 3.28 8.86 -5.28
C VAL A 4 1.77 8.62 -5.20
N GLY A 5 0.97 9.70 -5.13
CA GLY A 5 -0.48 9.61 -5.13
C GLY A 5 -1.04 9.07 -6.46
N LEU A 6 -0.44 9.42 -7.59
CA LEU A 6 -0.77 8.87 -8.91
C LEU A 6 -0.38 7.39 -9.01
N GLY A 7 0.76 7.00 -8.44
CA GLY A 7 1.24 5.62 -8.36
C GLY A 7 0.29 4.70 -7.62
N GLN A 8 -0.21 5.11 -6.45
CA GLN A 8 -1.22 4.36 -5.69
C GLN A 8 -2.54 4.17 -6.47
N MET A 9 -2.97 5.21 -7.21
CA MET A 9 -4.12 5.11 -8.09
C MET A 9 -3.86 4.13 -9.24
N LEU A 10 -2.67 4.16 -9.85
CA LEU A 10 -2.25 3.23 -10.89
C LEU A 10 -2.15 1.78 -10.38
N GLN A 11 -1.67 1.53 -9.16
CA GLN A 11 -1.65 0.18 -8.58
C GLN A 11 -3.06 -0.42 -8.49
N THR A 12 -4.03 0.38 -8.05
CA THR A 12 -5.43 -0.07 -7.97
C THR A 12 -5.99 -0.31 -9.38
N ILE A 13 -5.63 0.51 -10.37
CA ILE A 13 -6.01 0.33 -11.77
C ILE A 13 -5.36 -0.94 -12.35
N HIS A 14 -4.08 -1.19 -12.06
CA HIS A 14 -3.31 -2.35 -12.50
C HIS A 14 -3.98 -3.66 -12.06
N HIS A 15 -4.30 -3.78 -10.77
CA HIS A 15 -4.99 -4.96 -10.22
C HIS A 15 -6.32 -5.25 -10.92
N ASN A 16 -7.06 -4.19 -11.24
CA ASN A 16 -8.33 -4.30 -11.95
C ASN A 16 -8.13 -4.75 -13.41
N ILE A 17 -7.10 -4.25 -14.10
CA ILE A 17 -6.75 -4.68 -15.46
C ILE A 17 -6.24 -6.13 -15.48
N GLU A 18 -5.50 -6.57 -14.47
CA GLU A 18 -5.07 -7.97 -14.34
C GLU A 18 -6.27 -8.92 -14.17
N LYS A 19 -7.21 -8.57 -13.28
CA LYS A 19 -8.47 -9.31 -13.14
C LYS A 19 -9.25 -9.38 -14.45
N LEU A 20 -9.34 -8.27 -15.17
CA LEU A 20 -9.99 -8.23 -16.48
C LEU A 20 -9.27 -9.13 -17.49
N SER A 21 -7.93 -9.06 -17.54
CA SER A 21 -7.11 -9.90 -18.42
C SER A 21 -7.29 -11.39 -18.12
N ALA A 22 -7.34 -11.79 -16.85
CA ALA A 22 -7.62 -13.16 -16.43
C ALA A 22 -9.01 -13.62 -16.85
N LEU A 23 -10.04 -12.79 -16.65
CA LEU A 23 -11.41 -13.08 -17.09
C LEU A 23 -11.50 -13.22 -18.61
N LEU A 24 -10.84 -12.35 -19.37
CA LEU A 24 -10.80 -12.42 -20.83
C LEU A 24 -10.09 -13.69 -21.31
N LYS A 25 -8.96 -14.07 -20.69
CA LYS A 25 -8.26 -15.32 -21.00
C LYS A 25 -9.14 -16.55 -20.72
N GLN A 26 -9.85 -16.60 -19.60
CA GLN A 26 -10.76 -17.70 -19.27
C GLN A 26 -11.91 -17.81 -20.27
N LEU A 27 -12.49 -16.68 -20.68
CA LEU A 27 -13.55 -16.64 -21.70
C LEU A 27 -13.06 -17.12 -23.06
N VAL A 28 -11.86 -16.70 -23.49
CA VAL A 28 -11.24 -17.15 -24.75
C VAL A 28 -10.91 -18.65 -24.73
N LEU A 29 -10.54 -19.21 -23.57
CA LEU A 29 -10.21 -20.63 -23.43
C LEU A 29 -11.45 -21.55 -23.37
N SER A 30 -12.61 -21.01 -22.98
CA SER A 30 -13.88 -21.76 -22.98
C SER A 30 -14.32 -22.15 -24.40
N SER A 31 -14.76 -23.41 -24.56
CA SER A 31 -14.98 -24.07 -25.86
C SER A 31 -16.03 -23.41 -26.76
N SER A 32 -16.98 -22.66 -26.19
CA SER A 32 -18.01 -21.90 -26.93
C SER A 32 -17.48 -20.64 -27.64
N PHE A 33 -16.24 -20.23 -27.35
CA PHE A 33 -15.65 -18.96 -27.81
C PHE A 33 -14.63 -19.11 -28.96
N LYS A 34 -14.11 -20.31 -29.21
CA LYS A 34 -13.01 -20.55 -30.16
C LYS A 34 -13.39 -20.40 -31.64
N SER A 35 -14.67 -20.55 -32.02
CA SER A 35 -15.08 -20.59 -33.44
C SER A 35 -15.49 -19.23 -34.04
N SER A 36 -15.77 -18.20 -33.24
CA SER A 36 -16.41 -16.95 -33.74
C SER A 36 -15.57 -15.68 -33.67
N TYR A 37 -14.34 -15.74 -33.13
CA TYR A 37 -13.60 -14.55 -32.70
C TYR A 37 -12.29 -14.22 -33.41
N ILE A 38 -11.67 -15.19 -34.08
CA ILE A 38 -10.37 -14.97 -34.77
C ILE A 38 -10.51 -13.90 -35.88
N SER A 39 -11.74 -13.62 -36.34
CA SER A 39 -11.98 -12.76 -37.50
C SER A 39 -12.81 -11.50 -37.25
N SER A 40 -13.30 -11.23 -36.03
CA SER A 40 -14.19 -10.06 -35.83
C SER A 40 -13.97 -9.30 -34.53
N ASN A 41 -13.90 -7.98 -34.71
CA ASN A 41 -13.66 -6.89 -33.78
C ASN A 41 -14.64 -6.80 -32.57
N LYS A 42 -14.84 -7.89 -31.82
CA LYS A 42 -15.88 -7.98 -30.78
C LYS A 42 -15.36 -7.79 -29.35
N LEU A 43 -14.03 -7.74 -29.13
CA LEU A 43 -13.42 -7.72 -27.79
C LEU A 43 -13.82 -6.48 -26.99
N GLN A 44 -13.96 -5.34 -27.67
CA GLN A 44 -14.26 -4.06 -27.05
C GLN A 44 -15.65 -4.01 -26.38
N PRO A 45 -16.75 -4.46 -27.02
CA PRO A 45 -18.04 -4.65 -26.36
C PRO A 45 -17.99 -5.54 -25.10
N LEU A 46 -17.18 -6.61 -25.12
CA LEU A 46 -17.03 -7.50 -23.96
C LEU A 46 -16.26 -6.85 -22.82
N ILE A 47 -15.19 -6.13 -23.13
CA ILE A 47 -14.42 -5.35 -22.16
C ILE A 47 -15.33 -4.32 -21.48
N HIS A 48 -16.03 -3.53 -22.29
CA HIS A 48 -16.93 -2.50 -21.79
C HIS A 48 -18.09 -3.09 -20.95
N THR A 49 -18.67 -4.21 -21.39
CA THR A 49 -19.71 -4.92 -20.62
C THR A 49 -19.17 -5.49 -19.32
N SER A 50 -17.99 -6.09 -19.33
CA SER A 50 -17.35 -6.68 -18.15
C SER A 50 -17.00 -5.60 -17.13
N VAL A 51 -16.44 -4.49 -17.60
CA VAL A 51 -16.13 -3.33 -16.77
C VAL A 51 -17.42 -2.75 -16.15
N LYS A 52 -18.47 -2.53 -16.95
CA LYS A 52 -19.75 -1.99 -16.45
C LYS A 52 -20.48 -2.91 -15.47
N LYS A 53 -20.53 -4.23 -15.75
CA LYS A 53 -21.30 -5.19 -14.95
C LYS A 53 -20.53 -5.70 -13.73
N LYS A 54 -19.24 -5.98 -13.87
CA LYS A 54 -18.42 -6.63 -12.83
C LYS A 54 -17.51 -5.68 -12.06
N MET A 55 -17.23 -4.48 -12.57
CA MET A 55 -16.24 -3.56 -12.02
C MET A 55 -16.81 -2.15 -11.82
N LYS A 56 -17.90 -2.04 -11.06
CA LYS A 56 -18.68 -0.80 -10.89
C LYS A 56 -17.87 0.44 -10.46
N HIS A 57 -16.76 0.24 -9.74
CA HIS A 57 -15.89 1.32 -9.26
C HIS A 57 -14.69 1.62 -10.17
N PHE A 58 -14.44 0.80 -11.19
CA PHE A 58 -13.27 0.95 -12.07
C PHE A 58 -13.38 2.16 -13.01
N PRO A 59 -14.53 2.42 -13.68
CA PRO A 59 -14.67 3.62 -14.52
C PRO A 59 -14.49 4.93 -13.75
N SER A 60 -15.00 5.01 -12.52
CA SER A 60 -14.85 6.21 -11.69
C SER A 60 -13.40 6.41 -11.23
N LEU A 61 -12.66 5.32 -10.97
CA LEU A 61 -11.23 5.38 -10.66
C LEU A 61 -10.40 5.87 -11.85
N VAL A 62 -10.66 5.32 -13.05
CA VAL A 62 -9.99 5.77 -14.30
C VAL A 62 -10.29 7.23 -14.58
N LYS A 63 -11.54 7.66 -14.39
CA LYS A 63 -11.94 9.07 -14.56
C LYS A 63 -11.21 9.99 -13.58
N LYS A 64 -11.17 9.63 -12.29
CA LYS A 64 -10.42 10.39 -11.27
C LYS A 64 -8.94 10.51 -11.61
N TYR A 65 -8.33 9.44 -12.12
CA TYR A 65 -6.93 9.45 -12.54
C TYR A 65 -6.71 10.43 -13.71
N ALA A 66 -7.52 10.32 -14.77
CA ALA A 66 -7.43 11.20 -15.94
C ALA A 66 -7.65 12.68 -15.59
N GLU A 67 -8.65 12.99 -14.76
CA GLU A 67 -8.92 14.36 -14.30
C GLU A 67 -7.77 14.93 -13.46
N ARG A 68 -7.11 14.10 -12.65
CA ARG A 68 -5.98 14.51 -11.83
C ARG A 68 -4.75 14.83 -12.68
N ILE A 69 -4.45 13.98 -13.65
CA ILE A 69 -3.40 14.22 -14.65
C ILE A 69 -3.65 15.54 -15.40
N GLN A 70 -4.90 15.82 -15.79
CA GLN A 70 -5.26 17.04 -16.51
C GLN A 70 -5.15 18.31 -15.65
N LYS A 71 -5.56 18.25 -14.37
CA LYS A 71 -5.46 19.38 -13.44
C LYS A 71 -4.02 19.71 -13.07
N GLU A 72 -3.16 18.71 -13.04
CA GLU A 72 -1.77 18.81 -12.58
C GLU A 72 -0.77 18.79 -13.75
N GLU A 73 -1.25 19.02 -14.99
CA GLU A 73 -0.48 18.88 -16.23
C GLU A 73 0.82 19.71 -16.24
N ALA A 74 0.79 20.91 -15.66
CA ALA A 74 1.99 21.76 -15.53
C ALA A 74 3.07 21.18 -14.60
N ASN A 75 2.70 20.29 -13.67
CA ASN A 75 3.58 19.70 -12.66
C ASN A 75 4.08 18.29 -13.02
N ILE A 76 3.53 17.67 -14.07
CA ILE A 76 3.90 16.33 -14.54
C ILE A 76 4.80 16.46 -15.76
N LYS A 77 6.12 16.45 -15.52
CA LYS A 77 7.12 16.54 -16.59
C LYS A 77 7.22 15.26 -17.42
N GLU A 78 6.91 14.12 -16.82
CA GLU A 78 7.02 12.80 -17.44
C GLU A 78 5.82 12.52 -18.36
N LYS A 79 6.11 12.31 -19.65
CA LYS A 79 5.10 12.11 -20.70
C LYS A 79 4.31 10.80 -20.51
N ASP A 80 4.95 9.78 -19.95
CA ASP A 80 4.39 8.43 -19.83
C ASP A 80 3.12 8.37 -18.97
N TRP A 81 3.06 9.15 -17.89
CA TRP A 81 1.86 9.26 -17.03
C TRP A 81 0.65 9.79 -17.78
N ARG A 82 0.88 10.76 -18.68
CA ARG A 82 -0.15 11.36 -19.53
C ARG A 82 -0.62 10.39 -20.61
N GLU A 83 0.31 9.69 -21.25
CA GLU A 83 -0.01 8.68 -22.26
C GLU A 83 -0.87 7.55 -21.68
N VAL A 84 -0.51 7.05 -20.49
CA VAL A 84 -1.28 6.02 -19.80
C VAL A 84 -2.69 6.52 -19.43
N GLY A 85 -2.81 7.78 -18.96
CA GLY A 85 -4.12 8.37 -18.66
C GLY A 85 -5.03 8.50 -19.88
N ALA A 86 -4.49 8.95 -21.00
CA ALA A 86 -5.21 9.05 -22.26
C ALA A 86 -5.64 7.66 -22.76
N GLU A 87 -4.74 6.67 -22.71
CA GLU A 87 -5.03 5.31 -23.18
C GLU A 87 -6.09 4.61 -22.32
N LEU A 88 -6.02 4.77 -20.99
CA LEU A 88 -7.05 4.27 -20.06
C LEU A 88 -8.42 4.90 -20.34
N HIS A 89 -8.46 6.21 -20.59
CA HIS A 89 -9.69 6.91 -20.92
C HIS A 89 -10.30 6.39 -22.23
N THR A 90 -9.50 6.26 -23.29
CA THR A 90 -9.96 5.74 -24.58
C THR A 90 -10.45 4.29 -24.50
N LEU A 91 -9.78 3.43 -23.73
CA LEU A 91 -10.14 2.00 -23.67
C LEU A 91 -11.36 1.72 -22.79
N PHE A 92 -11.53 2.46 -21.70
CA PHE A 92 -12.51 2.10 -20.66
C PHE A 92 -13.66 3.10 -20.49
N LEU A 93 -13.49 4.36 -20.91
CA LEU A 93 -14.50 5.41 -20.77
C LEU A 93 -15.14 5.81 -22.09
N THR A 94 -14.42 5.73 -23.20
CA THR A 94 -14.94 6.02 -24.53
C THR A 94 -15.53 4.77 -25.18
N VAL A 95 -16.77 4.85 -25.66
CA VAL A 95 -17.34 3.85 -26.56
C VAL A 95 -16.73 4.08 -27.94
N SER A 96 -15.58 3.48 -28.18
CA SER A 96 -14.90 3.51 -29.48
C SER A 96 -15.29 2.29 -30.32
N THR A 97 -15.17 2.39 -31.64
CA THR A 97 -15.32 1.28 -32.60
C THR A 97 -13.97 0.67 -33.01
N GLN A 98 -12.87 1.23 -32.49
CA GLN A 98 -11.52 0.81 -32.86
C GLN A 98 -11.18 -0.56 -32.29
N PRO A 99 -10.56 -1.45 -33.09
CA PRO A 99 -10.20 -2.77 -32.61
C PRO A 99 -9.24 -2.74 -31.42
N VAL A 100 -9.75 -3.23 -30.30
CA VAL A 100 -8.97 -3.47 -29.08
C VAL A 100 -8.49 -4.90 -29.11
N SER A 101 -7.18 -5.09 -29.25
CA SER A 101 -6.53 -6.40 -29.15
C SER A 101 -6.12 -6.70 -27.71
N LEU A 102 -6.03 -7.99 -27.37
CA LEU A 102 -5.42 -8.42 -26.10
C LEU A 102 -3.97 -7.92 -25.95
N HIS A 103 -3.26 -7.79 -27.08
CA HIS A 103 -1.91 -7.24 -27.11
C HIS A 103 -1.87 -5.80 -26.59
N ARG A 104 -2.79 -4.94 -27.03
CA ARG A 104 -2.87 -3.54 -26.59
C ARG A 104 -3.14 -3.42 -25.09
N ILE A 105 -4.03 -4.25 -24.54
CA ILE A 105 -4.30 -4.30 -23.09
C ILE A 105 -3.05 -4.76 -22.33
N THR A 106 -2.33 -5.74 -22.86
CA THR A 106 -1.11 -6.27 -22.23
C THR A 106 0.00 -5.23 -22.22
N GLN A 107 0.20 -4.51 -23.32
CA GLN A 107 1.18 -3.41 -23.41
C GLN A 107 0.85 -2.27 -22.45
N LEU A 108 -0.42 -1.86 -22.36
CA LEU A 108 -0.85 -0.86 -21.38
C LEU A 108 -0.59 -1.35 -19.95
N ASN A 109 -0.89 -2.62 -19.66
CA ASN A 109 -0.66 -3.17 -18.33
C ASN A 109 0.82 -3.20 -17.94
N GLN A 110 1.70 -3.47 -18.91
CA GLN A 110 3.16 -3.40 -18.71
C GLN A 110 3.63 -1.97 -18.45
N LYS A 111 3.15 -0.99 -19.22
CA LYS A 111 3.46 0.43 -18.98
C LYS A 111 3.00 0.90 -17.60
N ILE A 112 1.79 0.52 -17.21
CA ILE A 112 1.24 0.82 -15.87
C ILE A 112 2.15 0.23 -14.79
N LYS A 113 2.56 -1.04 -14.94
CA LYS A 113 3.46 -1.70 -13.99
C LYS A 113 4.80 -0.96 -13.85
N GLN A 114 5.41 -0.55 -14.96
CA GLN A 114 6.66 0.23 -14.95
C GLN A 114 6.48 1.58 -14.22
N LEU A 115 5.37 2.28 -14.45
CA LEU A 115 5.07 3.52 -13.73
C LEU A 115 4.80 3.31 -12.24
N CYS A 116 4.17 2.20 -11.86
CA CYS A 116 4.04 1.82 -10.45
C CYS A 116 5.41 1.61 -9.80
N GLU A 117 6.30 0.83 -10.44
CA GLU A 117 7.66 0.59 -9.95
C GLU A 117 8.49 1.89 -9.85
N LEU A 118 8.37 2.79 -10.84
CA LEU A 118 8.99 4.12 -10.79
C LEU A 118 8.43 4.99 -9.66
N SER A 119 7.12 4.92 -9.43
CA SER A 119 6.50 5.66 -8.32
C SER A 119 6.87 5.08 -6.96
N GLU A 120 7.13 3.78 -6.86
CA GLU A 120 7.58 3.11 -5.64
C GLU A 120 9.05 3.44 -5.33
N THR A 121 9.92 3.47 -6.35
CA THR A 121 11.31 3.92 -6.20
C THR A 121 11.43 5.41 -5.88
N GLN A 122 10.52 6.25 -6.37
CA GLN A 122 10.39 7.66 -5.94
C GLN A 122 9.62 7.84 -4.62
N ALA A 123 8.90 6.80 -4.15
CA ALA A 123 8.22 6.76 -2.85
C ALA A 123 9.11 6.26 -1.72
N GLU A 124 10.31 5.73 -2.02
CA GLU A 124 11.45 5.81 -1.11
C GLU A 124 11.72 7.30 -0.87
N SER A 125 11.01 7.81 0.12
CA SER A 125 11.04 9.19 0.52
C SER A 125 12.46 9.48 1.03
N ASP A 126 13.19 10.34 0.32
CA ASP A 126 14.43 10.97 0.82
C ASP A 126 14.24 11.66 2.17
N SER A 127 12.99 11.87 2.60
CA SER A 127 12.62 12.35 3.93
C SER A 127 12.64 11.20 4.93
N TYR A 128 13.80 10.96 5.54
CA TYR A 128 13.92 10.08 6.71
C TYR A 128 14.53 10.84 7.88
N ILE A 129 14.18 10.44 9.09
CA ILE A 129 14.88 10.87 10.30
C ILE A 129 15.75 9.71 10.74
N GLN A 130 17.05 9.94 10.84
CA GLN A 130 17.98 9.03 11.48
C GLN A 130 18.60 9.72 12.68
N ILE A 131 18.40 9.17 13.87
CA ILE A 131 18.93 9.70 15.12
C ILE A 131 19.50 8.56 15.97
N GLU A 132 20.38 8.92 16.90
CA GLU A 132 20.87 7.97 17.89
C GLU A 132 19.87 7.77 19.02
N ASN A 133 19.29 8.86 19.54
CA ASN A 133 18.36 8.82 20.65
C ASN A 133 17.44 10.04 20.68
N ALA A 134 16.30 9.89 21.35
CA ALA A 134 15.37 10.97 21.66
C ALA A 134 14.85 10.83 23.08
N SER A 135 14.64 11.97 23.76
CA SER A 135 14.08 12.01 25.10
C SER A 135 13.11 13.18 25.22
N THR A 136 11.91 12.95 25.75
CA THR A 136 10.91 14.00 26.01
C THR A 136 10.66 14.88 24.78
N GLY A 137 10.52 14.22 23.62
CA GLY A 137 10.47 14.89 22.33
C GLY A 137 9.33 14.37 21.45
N ARG A 138 9.21 14.98 20.26
CA ARG A 138 8.27 14.54 19.24
C ARG A 138 8.96 14.48 17.89
N LEU A 139 8.88 13.35 17.21
CA LEU A 139 9.48 13.09 15.91
C LEU A 139 8.37 12.92 14.86
N TYR A 140 8.42 13.71 13.80
CA TYR A 140 7.45 13.65 12.70
C TYR A 140 8.20 13.57 11.38
N ALA A 141 7.96 12.52 10.61
CA ALA A 141 8.52 12.36 9.27
C ALA A 141 7.47 11.82 8.31
N SER A 142 7.48 12.31 7.07
CA SER A 142 6.69 11.75 5.99
C SER A 142 7.22 10.40 5.50
N GLY A 143 8.53 10.14 5.66
CA GLY A 143 9.16 8.85 5.38
C GLY A 143 9.56 8.11 6.65
N ASN A 144 10.66 7.37 6.57
CA ASN A 144 11.09 6.45 7.63
C ASN A 144 11.68 7.18 8.85
N ILE A 145 11.52 6.59 10.03
CA ILE A 145 12.22 7.04 11.24
C ILE A 145 13.07 5.89 11.79
N PHE A 146 14.38 6.10 11.86
CA PHE A 146 15.37 5.17 12.35
C PHE A 146 16.02 5.69 13.63
N VAL A 147 15.88 4.93 14.71
CA VAL A 147 16.55 5.19 15.99
C VAL A 147 17.61 4.11 16.18
N LEU A 148 18.87 4.49 15.95
CA LEU A 148 19.98 3.54 15.85
C LEU A 148 20.79 3.37 17.14
N GLY A 149 20.76 4.38 18.02
CA GLY A 149 21.55 4.44 19.25
C GLY A 149 20.79 3.92 20.47
N SER A 150 20.88 4.61 21.60
CA SER A 150 20.41 4.14 22.92
C SER A 150 18.90 3.90 22.99
N GLY A 151 18.12 4.57 22.14
CA GLY A 151 16.67 4.41 22.03
C GLY A 151 15.89 5.70 22.28
N CYS A 152 14.61 5.56 22.59
CA CYS A 152 13.69 6.65 22.86
C CYS A 152 13.13 6.57 24.27
N ILE A 153 13.03 7.72 24.95
CA ILE A 153 12.42 7.85 26.27
C ILE A 153 11.32 8.91 26.20
N ASN A 154 10.11 8.59 26.64
CA ASN A 154 8.98 9.52 26.69
C ASN A 154 8.83 10.34 25.39
N THR A 155 8.84 9.66 24.25
CA THR A 155 8.89 10.32 22.93
C THR A 155 7.71 9.89 22.09
N THR A 156 7.08 10.84 21.40
CA THR A 156 6.04 10.57 20.40
C THR A 156 6.68 10.50 19.02
N ILE A 157 6.41 9.44 18.26
CA ILE A 157 6.98 9.21 16.93
C ILE A 157 5.86 9.00 15.93
N HIS A 158 5.79 9.81 14.89
CA HIS A 158 4.88 9.63 13.77
C HIS A 158 5.66 9.52 12.46
N SER A 159 5.55 8.37 11.82
CA SER A 159 6.14 8.11 10.51
C SER A 159 5.06 7.85 9.47
N GLY A 160 5.18 8.49 8.32
CA GLY A 160 4.36 8.21 7.14
C GLY A 160 4.72 6.90 6.44
N VAL A 161 5.78 6.21 6.87
CA VAL A 161 6.24 4.93 6.32
C VAL A 161 6.54 3.97 7.48
N ARG A 162 7.80 3.67 7.80
CA ARG A 162 8.15 2.71 8.86
C ARG A 162 8.92 3.36 10.00
N VAL A 163 8.74 2.81 11.19
CA VAL A 163 9.57 3.12 12.36
C VAL A 163 10.44 1.92 12.71
N LYS A 164 11.74 2.15 12.90
CA LYS A 164 12.66 1.13 13.40
C LYS A 164 13.47 1.64 14.58
N ILE A 165 13.38 0.94 15.71
CA ILE A 165 14.09 1.28 16.95
C ILE A 165 14.99 0.11 17.33
N LYS A 166 16.31 0.28 17.15
CA LYS A 166 17.29 -0.81 17.35
C LYS A 166 17.49 -1.22 18.80
N ARG A 167 17.17 -0.37 19.78
CA ARG A 167 17.40 -0.64 21.21
C ARG A 167 16.15 -0.63 22.06
N THR A 168 15.75 0.52 22.62
CA THR A 168 14.61 0.54 23.54
C THR A 168 13.70 1.73 23.30
N LEU A 169 12.39 1.49 23.37
CA LEU A 169 11.35 2.50 23.46
C LEU A 169 10.77 2.44 24.88
N ARG A 170 11.03 3.46 25.70
CA ARG A 170 10.58 3.55 27.10
C ARG A 170 9.63 4.72 27.27
N GLY A 171 8.34 4.45 27.30
CA GLY A 171 7.34 5.51 27.43
C GLY A 171 7.16 6.31 26.14
N GLY A 172 5.94 6.81 25.96
CA GLY A 172 5.54 7.54 24.76
C GLY A 172 4.80 6.66 23.76
N GLU A 173 4.65 7.17 22.55
CA GLU A 173 3.72 6.66 21.54
C GLU A 173 4.41 6.57 20.18
N VAL A 174 4.18 5.49 19.45
CA VAL A 174 4.71 5.29 18.10
C VAL A 174 3.56 5.01 17.15
N TYR A 175 3.48 5.78 16.08
CA TYR A 175 2.57 5.56 14.97
C TYR A 175 3.36 5.40 13.66
N ALA A 176 3.13 4.30 12.96
CA ALA A 176 3.80 4.01 11.68
C ALA A 176 2.83 3.45 10.64
N ILE A 177 2.73 4.09 9.48
CA ILE A 177 1.77 3.71 8.43
C ILE A 177 2.07 2.35 7.80
N LEU A 178 3.34 1.96 7.66
CA LEU A 178 3.78 0.71 7.02
C LEU A 178 4.42 -0.29 7.98
N GLY A 179 4.19 -0.13 9.28
CA GLY A 179 4.65 -1.07 10.31
C GLY A 179 5.80 -0.54 11.18
N ALA A 180 6.05 -1.25 12.27
CA ALA A 180 7.06 -0.90 13.27
C ALA A 180 7.94 -2.11 13.65
N ASP A 181 9.26 -1.89 13.73
CA ASP A 181 10.26 -2.88 14.16
C ASP A 181 11.01 -2.34 15.38
N ILE A 182 10.74 -2.92 16.55
CA ILE A 182 11.23 -2.42 17.84
C ILE A 182 11.96 -3.54 18.58
N HIS A 183 13.19 -3.27 19.01
CA HIS A 183 13.95 -4.30 19.73
C HIS A 183 13.42 -4.53 21.15
N ARG A 184 13.15 -3.46 21.91
CA ARG A 184 12.55 -3.56 23.24
C ARG A 184 11.54 -2.44 23.47
N ALA A 185 10.32 -2.78 23.84
CA ALA A 185 9.26 -1.81 24.15
C ALA A 185 8.88 -1.92 25.63
N GLY A 186 8.67 -0.78 26.29
CA GLY A 186 8.33 -0.70 27.71
C GLY A 186 9.53 -0.56 28.63
N SER A 187 9.26 -0.62 29.94
CA SER A 187 10.25 -0.48 31.01
C SER A 187 9.86 -1.33 32.22
N ASP A 188 10.84 -1.70 33.05
CA ASP A 188 10.60 -2.44 34.29
C ASP A 188 9.74 -1.64 35.30
N SER A 189 9.80 -0.30 35.22
CA SER A 189 8.95 0.60 36.01
C SER A 189 7.49 0.63 35.55
N GLY A 190 7.12 -0.11 34.49
CA GLY A 190 5.75 -0.17 33.98
C GLY A 190 5.31 1.11 33.23
N THR A 191 6.26 1.94 32.79
CA THR A 191 5.94 3.15 32.03
C THR A 191 5.18 2.80 30.75
N ALA A 192 3.97 3.33 30.63
CA ALA A 192 3.05 3.07 29.52
C ALA A 192 3.72 3.41 28.19
N THR A 193 3.78 2.42 27.30
CA THR A 193 4.38 2.54 25.96
C THR A 193 3.36 2.05 24.95
N PHE A 194 3.04 2.90 23.97
CA PHE A 194 1.98 2.62 23.00
C PHE A 194 2.55 2.56 21.58
N ILE A 195 2.18 1.53 20.82
CA ILE A 195 2.63 1.34 19.44
C ILE A 195 1.41 1.04 18.57
N GLU A 196 1.17 1.86 17.54
CA GLU A 196 0.02 1.76 16.66
C GLU A 196 0.45 1.67 15.19
N VAL A 197 -0.20 0.77 14.47
CA VAL A 197 -0.12 0.67 13.01
C VAL A 197 -1.52 0.47 12.42
N PRO A 198 -1.75 0.87 11.16
CA PRO A 198 -3.03 0.62 10.46
C PRO A 198 -3.35 -0.87 10.28
N GLU A 199 -4.60 -1.15 9.91
CA GLU A 199 -5.02 -2.50 9.47
C GLU A 199 -4.21 -2.96 8.25
N GLY A 200 -3.86 -4.26 8.21
CA GLY A 200 -3.00 -4.84 7.17
C GLY A 200 -1.50 -4.70 7.42
N GLN A 201 -1.10 -4.01 8.50
CA GLN A 201 0.30 -3.84 8.87
C GLN A 201 0.72 -4.68 10.08
N ILE A 202 2.03 -4.75 10.29
CA ILE A 202 2.66 -5.64 11.27
C ILE A 202 3.47 -4.81 12.27
N ILE A 203 3.37 -5.17 13.54
CA ILE A 203 4.27 -4.71 14.60
C ILE A 203 5.18 -5.89 15.00
N CYS A 204 6.48 -5.70 14.90
CA CYS A 204 7.48 -6.66 15.37
C CYS A 204 8.18 -6.10 16.60
N ILE A 205 8.13 -6.83 17.72
CA ILE A 205 8.81 -6.47 18.96
C ILE A 205 9.65 -7.64 19.45
N LYS A 206 10.97 -7.48 19.54
CA LYS A 206 11.82 -8.57 20.05
C LYS A 206 11.58 -8.82 21.55
N THR A 207 11.30 -7.79 22.33
CA THR A 207 10.88 -7.92 23.74
C THR A 207 9.86 -6.85 24.10
N ALA A 208 8.62 -7.26 24.34
CA ALA A 208 7.55 -6.40 24.85
C ALA A 208 7.49 -6.56 26.37
N MET A 209 7.81 -5.51 27.12
CA MET A 209 7.77 -5.53 28.58
C MET A 209 6.34 -5.31 29.07
N LYS A 210 6.06 -5.72 30.32
CA LYS A 210 4.78 -5.46 30.98
C LYS A 210 4.36 -3.99 30.88
N GLY A 211 3.10 -3.76 30.55
CA GLY A 211 2.53 -2.42 30.37
C GLY A 211 2.73 -1.82 28.97
N THR A 212 3.36 -2.56 28.06
CA THR A 212 3.38 -2.21 26.63
C THR A 212 2.01 -2.48 26.03
N THR A 213 1.50 -1.52 25.27
CA THR A 213 0.24 -1.66 24.53
C THR A 213 0.52 -1.52 23.04
N ILE A 214 -0.03 -2.43 22.27
CA ILE A 214 0.02 -2.43 20.81
C ILE A 214 -1.38 -2.28 20.24
N LYS A 215 -1.48 -1.64 19.07
CA LYS A 215 -2.73 -1.49 18.33
C LYS A 215 -2.47 -1.74 16.84
N VAL A 216 -3.24 -2.66 16.25
CA VAL A 216 -3.24 -2.93 14.82
C VAL A 216 -4.66 -2.68 14.30
N GLY A 217 -4.82 -1.66 13.47
CA GLY A 217 -6.14 -1.21 13.01
C GLY A 217 -7.02 -0.77 14.18
N SER A 218 -8.12 -1.50 14.44
CA SER A 218 -9.04 -1.24 15.55
C SER A 218 -8.80 -2.12 16.79
N LYS A 219 -7.87 -3.08 16.71
CA LYS A 219 -7.63 -4.05 17.79
C LYS A 219 -6.44 -3.63 18.63
N THR A 220 -6.60 -3.71 19.93
CA THR A 220 -5.59 -3.32 20.93
C THR A 220 -5.27 -4.49 21.84
N HIS A 221 -4.01 -4.64 22.23
CA HIS A 221 -3.56 -5.61 23.21
C HIS A 221 -2.53 -4.99 24.15
N THR A 222 -2.66 -5.25 25.45
CA THR A 222 -1.71 -4.81 26.47
C THR A 222 -1.04 -6.03 27.08
N PHE A 223 0.29 -6.05 27.04
CA PHE A 223 1.11 -7.12 27.60
C PHE A 223 1.13 -6.99 29.13
N ASN A 224 0.53 -7.99 29.81
CA ASN A 224 0.51 -8.04 31.27
C ASN A 224 1.80 -8.64 31.87
N GLU A 225 2.58 -9.32 31.03
CA GLU A 225 3.85 -9.96 31.35
C GLU A 225 4.89 -9.58 30.30
N THR A 226 6.17 -9.91 30.53
CA THR A 226 7.20 -9.64 29.53
C THR A 226 7.22 -10.76 28.49
N THR A 227 6.89 -10.44 27.25
CA THR A 227 6.83 -11.39 26.13
C THR A 227 8.00 -11.16 25.17
N ARG A 228 8.53 -12.24 24.62
CA ARG A 228 9.63 -12.22 23.63
C ARG A 228 9.14 -12.60 22.24
N GLN A 229 9.81 -12.06 21.24
CA GLN A 229 9.56 -12.36 19.82
C GLN A 229 8.09 -12.19 19.43
N VAL A 230 7.55 -11.01 19.71
CA VAL A 230 6.17 -10.67 19.39
C VAL A 230 6.09 -10.24 17.94
N THR A 231 5.21 -10.88 17.18
CA THR A 231 4.72 -10.39 15.90
C THR A 231 3.22 -10.24 15.97
N ALA A 232 2.75 -9.00 15.83
CA ALA A 232 1.33 -8.65 15.90
C ALA A 232 0.81 -8.22 14.53
N ALA A 233 -0.25 -8.86 14.07
CA ALA A 233 -0.94 -8.56 12.81
C ALA A 233 -2.43 -8.91 12.94
N LEU A 234 -3.25 -8.50 11.98
CA LEU A 234 -4.64 -8.98 11.89
C LEU A 234 -4.70 -10.20 10.96
N ASP A 235 -5.50 -11.21 11.34
CA ASP A 235 -5.85 -12.31 10.44
C ASP A 235 -6.84 -11.86 9.35
N THR A 236 -7.18 -12.77 8.43
CA THR A 236 -8.18 -12.53 7.37
C THR A 236 -9.59 -12.25 7.89
N SER A 237 -9.85 -12.51 9.18
CA SER A 237 -11.13 -12.28 9.86
C SER A 237 -11.13 -11.01 10.72
N GLY A 238 -10.00 -10.28 10.78
CA GLY A 238 -9.85 -9.05 11.56
C GLY A 238 -9.59 -9.28 13.06
N HIS A 239 -9.19 -10.49 13.47
CA HIS A 239 -8.72 -10.77 14.83
C HIS A 239 -7.23 -10.49 14.96
N LEU A 240 -6.82 -10.01 16.13
CA LEU A 240 -5.41 -9.78 16.43
C LEU A 240 -4.71 -11.11 16.65
N MET A 241 -3.79 -11.43 15.75
CA MET A 241 -2.86 -12.53 15.86
C MET A 241 -1.60 -12.04 16.55
N LEU A 242 -1.21 -12.76 17.59
CA LEU A 242 0.06 -12.57 18.30
C LEU A 242 0.85 -13.87 18.16
N GLU A 243 1.85 -13.85 17.31
CA GLU A 243 2.87 -14.89 17.30
C GLU A 243 3.91 -14.51 18.35
N GLU A 244 4.05 -15.34 19.38
CA GLU A 244 5.05 -15.21 20.44
C GLU A 244 5.75 -16.55 20.64
N VAL A 245 7.07 -16.51 20.86
CA VAL A 245 7.79 -17.71 21.29
C VAL A 245 7.85 -17.66 22.81
N GLY A 246 7.03 -18.52 23.42
CA GLY A 246 6.99 -18.71 24.88
C GLY A 246 8.40 -18.89 25.45
N SER A 247 8.63 -18.23 26.59
CA SER A 247 9.91 -18.27 27.32
C SER A 247 10.14 -19.63 27.96
#